data_AF-A0A0Z8X6C2-F1
#
_entry.id   AF-A0A0Z8X6C2-F1
#
_cell.length_a   1.000
_cell.length_b   1.000
_cell.length_c   1.000
_cell.angle_alpha   90.00
_cell.angle_beta   90.00
_cell.angle_gamma   90.00
#
_symmetry.space_group_name_H-M   'P 1'
#
loop_
_entity.id
_entity.type
_entity.pdbx_description
1 polymer ?
#
loop_
_entity_poly.entity_id
_entity_poly.type
_entity_poly.pdbx_seq_one_letter_code
_entity_poly.pdbx_strand_id
1 'polypeptide(L)'
;MEYKTLQLTFEDFGDGKGLQLKSEELATTIDLENSETVDLKKFFDSVFEYIIENERVVQFELQNNTVKVLYQQVAEDFVSQINGEIKASEANFYEIINLKQEVS
;
A
#
# COMPACT_ATOMS: atom_id res chain seq x y z
N MET A 1 6.57 -3.88 17.36
CA MET A 1 6.33 -5.25 16.86
C MET A 1 7.14 -5.45 15.58
N GLU A 2 7.24 -6.68 15.08
CA GLU A 2 7.78 -6.90 13.72
C GLU A 2 6.71 -6.57 12.69
N TYR A 3 6.97 -5.56 11.84
CA TYR A 3 6.14 -5.27 10.67
C TYR A 3 6.21 -6.45 9.69
N LYS A 4 5.08 -6.80 9.07
CA LYS A 4 5.11 -7.65 7.88
C LYS A 4 5.43 -6.76 6.67
N THR A 5 6.51 -7.06 5.96
CA THR A 5 6.81 -6.38 4.70
C THR A 5 5.89 -6.92 3.59
N LEU A 6 5.17 -6.02 2.93
CA LEU A 6 4.43 -6.26 1.69
C LEU A 6 5.15 -5.59 0.53
N GLN A 7 5.08 -6.21 -0.65
CA GLN A 7 5.78 -5.73 -1.83
C GLN A 7 4.83 -4.97 -2.75
N LEU A 8 5.34 -3.87 -3.31
CA LEU A 8 4.77 -3.17 -4.45
C LEU A 8 5.67 -3.34 -5.66
N THR A 9 5.09 -3.66 -6.80
CA THR A 9 5.81 -3.85 -8.06
C THR A 9 5.26 -2.94 -9.14
N PHE A 10 6.17 -2.39 -9.94
CA PHE A 10 5.81 -1.81 -11.23
C PHE A 10 5.42 -2.90 -12.22
N GLU A 11 4.28 -2.70 -12.87
CA GLU A 11 3.90 -3.38 -14.10
C GLU A 11 3.75 -2.34 -15.22
N ASP A 12 4.55 -2.47 -16.29
CA ASP A 12 4.47 -1.63 -17.49
C ASP A 12 3.74 -2.41 -18.59
N PHE A 13 2.56 -1.94 -18.96
CA PHE A 13 1.74 -2.56 -20.00
C PHE A 13 2.05 -2.02 -21.42
N GLY A 14 3.01 -1.10 -21.56
CA GLY A 14 3.45 -0.51 -22.83
C GLY A 14 2.74 0.79 -23.21
N ASP A 15 3.13 1.36 -24.36
CA ASP A 15 2.68 2.67 -24.88
C ASP A 15 1.16 2.87 -24.77
N GLY A 16 0.74 3.69 -23.80
CA GLY A 16 -0.64 4.11 -23.58
C GLY A 16 -1.52 3.19 -22.75
N LYS A 17 -0.97 2.14 -22.11
CA LYS A 17 -1.71 1.23 -21.23
C LYS A 17 -1.49 1.46 -19.73
N GLY A 18 -0.68 2.45 -19.36
CA GLY A 18 -0.44 2.84 -17.97
C GLY A 18 0.72 2.08 -17.31
N LEU A 19 1.54 2.79 -16.55
CA LEU A 19 2.44 2.21 -15.57
C LEU A 19 1.70 2.06 -14.24
N GLN A 20 1.66 0.86 -13.71
CA GLN A 20 0.88 0.54 -12.52
C GLN A 20 1.76 0.08 -11.36
N LEU A 21 1.36 0.40 -10.13
CA LEU A 21 1.86 -0.23 -8.91
C LEU A 21 0.89 -1.31 -8.48
N LYS A 22 1.39 -2.52 -8.27
CA LYS A 22 0.58 -3.67 -7.88
C LYS A 22 1.04 -4.22 -6.54
N SER A 23 0.07 -4.60 -5.71
CA SER A 23 0.30 -5.46 -4.56
C SER A 23 -0.44 -6.78 -4.76
N GLU A 24 0.32 -7.86 -4.94
CA GLU A 24 -0.26 -9.23 -5.05
C GLU A 24 -0.96 -9.64 -3.76
N GLU A 25 -0.39 -9.29 -2.60
CA GLU A 25 -0.94 -9.66 -1.28
C GLU A 25 -2.28 -8.97 -0.99
N LEU A 26 -2.50 -7.76 -1.51
CA LEU A 26 -3.75 -7.03 -1.34
C LEU A 26 -4.70 -7.19 -2.54
N ALA A 27 -4.26 -7.85 -3.62
CA ALA A 27 -4.98 -7.90 -4.90
C ALA A 27 -5.41 -6.51 -5.43
N THR A 28 -4.58 -5.49 -5.18
CA THR A 28 -4.83 -4.08 -5.55
C THR A 28 -3.83 -3.58 -6.56
N THR A 29 -4.29 -2.68 -7.43
CA THR A 29 -3.46 -2.00 -8.42
C THR A 29 -3.76 -0.51 -8.42
N ILE A 30 -2.71 0.31 -8.53
CA ILE A 30 -2.76 1.77 -8.64
C ILE A 30 -2.22 2.14 -10.02
N ASP A 31 -2.94 2.96 -10.76
CA ASP A 31 -2.49 3.49 -12.04
C ASP A 31 -1.82 4.85 -11.83
N LEU A 32 -0.50 4.90 -12.01
CA LEU A 32 0.26 6.13 -11.79
C LEU A 32 0.09 7.15 -12.92
N GLU A 33 -0.50 6.76 -14.05
CA GLU A 33 -0.82 7.63 -15.17
C GLU A 33 -2.24 8.20 -15.06
N ASN A 34 -3.08 7.62 -14.19
CA ASN A 34 -4.43 8.08 -13.94
C ASN A 34 -4.44 9.28 -12.98
N SER A 35 -5.13 10.36 -13.37
CA SER A 35 -5.35 11.53 -12.53
C SER A 35 -6.47 11.35 -11.50
N GLU A 36 -7.29 10.32 -11.64
CA GLU A 36 -8.34 9.98 -10.68
C GLU A 36 -7.75 9.25 -9.48
N THR A 37 -8.13 9.64 -8.26
CA THR A 37 -7.56 9.11 -7.00
C THR A 37 -8.37 7.95 -6.41
N VAL A 38 -9.27 7.37 -7.19
CA VAL A 38 -10.21 6.33 -6.71
C VAL A 38 -9.48 5.04 -6.36
N ASP A 39 -8.45 4.69 -7.12
CA ASP A 39 -7.57 3.55 -6.89
C ASP A 39 -6.72 3.71 -5.62
N LEU A 40 -6.19 4.91 -5.37
CA LEU A 40 -5.46 5.24 -4.14
C LEU A 40 -6.35 5.01 -2.92
N LYS A 41 -7.57 5.54 -2.93
CA LYS A 41 -8.50 5.34 -1.81
C LYS A 41 -8.76 3.85 -1.56
N LYS A 42 -9.06 3.09 -2.61
CA LYS A 42 -9.28 1.64 -2.51
C LYS A 42 -8.06 0.92 -1.96
N PHE A 43 -6.86 1.36 -2.36
CA PHE A 43 -5.62 0.81 -1.83
C PHE A 43 -5.52 1.03 -0.32
N PHE A 44 -5.67 2.27 0.15
CA PHE A 44 -5.65 2.59 1.59
C PHE A 44 -6.70 1.82 2.38
N ASP A 45 -7.94 1.73 1.87
CA ASP A 45 -9.01 0.95 2.48
C ASP A 45 -8.59 -0.53 2.62
N SER A 46 -8.00 -1.11 1.57
CA SER A 46 -7.52 -2.50 1.56
C SER A 46 -6.35 -2.74 2.53
N VAL A 47 -5.45 -1.76 2.68
CA VAL A 47 -4.36 -1.82 3.69
C VAL A 47 -4.94 -1.89 5.09
N PHE A 48 -5.90 -1.02 5.39
CA PHE A 48 -6.54 -0.99 6.70
C PHE A 48 -7.24 -2.31 7.01
N GLU A 49 -8.06 -2.81 6.09
CA GLU A 49 -8.75 -4.09 6.24
C GLU A 49 -7.75 -5.23 6.47
N TYR A 50 -6.69 -5.30 5.68
CA TYR A 50 -5.65 -6.31 5.83
C TYR A 50 -5.00 -6.31 7.22
N ILE A 51 -4.65 -5.13 7.75
CA ILE A 51 -4.02 -5.01 9.08
C ILE A 51 -4.97 -5.51 10.17
N ILE A 52 -6.26 -5.16 10.09
CA ILE A 52 -7.26 -5.55 11.10
C ILE A 52 -7.65 -7.03 11.00
N GLU A 53 -7.70 -7.58 9.79
CA GLU A 53 -8.01 -9.00 9.58
C GLU A 53 -6.87 -9.90 10.03
N ASN A 54 -5.63 -9.52 9.72
CA ASN A 54 -4.42 -10.30 10.05
C ASN A 54 -3.83 -9.92 11.42
N GLU A 55 -4.42 -8.94 12.11
CA GLU A 55 -3.98 -8.41 13.40
C GLU A 55 -2.48 -8.04 13.41
N ARG A 56 -1.99 -7.53 12.27
CA ARG A 56 -0.57 -7.31 12.03
C ARG A 56 -0.32 -6.06 11.20
N VAL A 57 0.48 -5.16 11.76
CA VAL A 57 0.92 -3.94 11.08
C VAL A 57 1.90 -4.29 9.96
N VAL A 58 1.78 -3.59 8.83
CA VAL A 58 2.59 -3.84 7.62
C VAL A 58 3.52 -2.66 7.31
N GLN A 59 4.55 -2.93 6.52
CA GLN A 59 5.30 -1.89 5.79
C GLN A 59 5.38 -2.27 4.32
N PHE A 60 5.36 -1.29 3.44
CA PHE A 60 5.51 -1.49 2.00
C PHE A 60 6.95 -1.25 1.56
N GLU A 61 7.42 -2.08 0.64
CA GLU A 61 8.68 -1.90 -0.07
C GLU A 61 8.44 -1.98 -1.57
N LEU A 62 9.16 -1.16 -2.32
CA LEU A 62 9.15 -1.18 -3.77
C LEU A 62 10.17 -2.22 -4.25
N GLN A 63 9.69 -3.28 -4.91
CA GLN A 63 10.52 -4.45 -5.22
C GLN A 63 11.39 -4.27 -6.47
N ASN A 64 10.93 -3.47 -7.43
CA ASN A 64 11.58 -3.27 -8.72
C ASN A 64 11.62 -1.78 -9.08
N ASN A 65 12.48 -1.45 -10.05
CA ASN A 65 12.62 -0.09 -10.55
C ASN A 65 12.13 0.01 -12.00
N THR A 66 11.69 1.20 -12.38
CA THR A 66 11.39 1.55 -13.77
C THR A 66 12.44 2.51 -14.33
N VAL A 67 12.68 2.45 -15.65
CA VAL A 67 13.52 3.43 -16.36
C VAL A 67 12.82 4.79 -16.49
N LYS A 68 11.50 4.86 -16.27
CA LYS A 68 10.73 6.10 -16.30
C LYS A 68 10.88 6.84 -14.96
N VAL A 69 11.95 7.63 -14.84
CA VAL A 69 12.39 8.27 -13.58
C VAL A 69 11.29 9.01 -12.82
N LEU A 70 10.40 9.75 -13.51
CA LEU A 70 9.32 10.47 -12.83
C LEU A 70 8.39 9.52 -12.06
N TYR A 71 8.04 8.38 -12.65
CA TYR A 71 7.18 7.41 -11.97
C TYR A 71 7.91 6.62 -10.90
N GLN A 72 9.22 6.40 -11.07
CA GLN A 72 10.07 5.86 -10.01
C GLN A 72 9.97 6.73 -8.75
N GLN A 73 10.15 8.04 -8.90
CA GLN A 73 10.06 9.00 -7.79
C GLN A 73 8.66 9.04 -7.18
N VAL A 74 7.62 9.06 -8.01
CA VAL A 74 6.23 9.05 -7.51
C VAL A 74 5.95 7.78 -6.69
N ALA A 75 6.43 6.61 -7.12
CA ALA A 75 6.24 5.38 -6.37
C ALA A 75 7.03 5.36 -5.05
N GLU A 76 8.27 5.87 -5.05
CA GLU A 76 9.08 5.98 -3.85
C GLU A 76 8.44 6.93 -2.82
N ASP A 77 7.94 8.08 -3.29
CA ASP A 77 7.20 9.04 -2.47
C ASP A 77 5.90 8.43 -1.94
N PHE A 78 5.17 7.70 -2.79
CA PHE A 78 3.96 6.99 -2.40
C PHE A 78 4.22 5.96 -1.30
N VAL A 79 5.23 5.10 -1.48
CA VAL A 79 5.65 4.10 -0.48
C VAL A 79 6.06 4.77 0.83
N SER A 80 6.81 5.87 0.76
CA SER A 80 7.21 6.65 1.94
C SER A 80 5.99 7.21 2.67
N GLN A 81 5.04 7.79 1.94
CA GLN A 81 3.83 8.38 2.52
C GLN A 81 2.97 7.31 3.21
N ILE A 82 2.68 6.20 2.54
CA ILE A 82 1.80 5.17 3.11
C ILE A 82 2.42 4.52 4.36
N ASN A 83 3.73 4.28 4.34
CA ASN A 83 4.45 3.79 5.51
C ASN A 83 4.43 4.80 6.66
N GLY A 84 4.55 6.10 6.34
CA GLY A 84 4.41 7.18 7.30
C GLY A 84 3.02 7.21 7.96
N GLU A 85 1.96 7.06 7.15
CA GLU A 85 0.58 7.05 7.63
C GLU A 85 0.26 5.82 8.49
N ILE A 86 0.73 4.64 8.09
CA ILE A 86 0.58 3.40 8.88
C ILE A 86 1.29 3.54 10.22
N LYS A 87 2.52 4.06 10.22
CA LYS A 87 3.29 4.29 11.44
C LYS A 87 2.63 5.32 12.35
N ALA A 88 2.09 6.40 11.79
CA ALA A 88 1.35 7.40 12.56
C ALA A 88 0.07 6.81 13.19
N SER A 89 -0.54 5.84 12.52
CA SER A 89 -1.78 5.18 12.94
C SER A 89 -1.56 3.91 13.76
N GLU A 90 -0.30 3.55 14.07
CA GLU A 90 0.05 2.27 14.69
C GLU A 90 -0.68 2.05 16.03
N ALA A 91 -0.76 3.08 16.88
CA ALA A 91 -1.49 3.03 18.13
C ALA A 91 -2.99 2.73 17.93
N ASN A 92 -3.60 3.36 16.93
CA ASN A 92 -5.02 3.16 16.61
C ASN A 92 -5.27 1.72 16.14
N PHE A 93 -4.38 1.15 15.32
CA PHE A 93 -4.49 -0.25 14.92
C PHE A 93 -4.48 -1.19 16.12
N TYR A 94 -3.59 -0.96 17.09
CA TYR A 94 -3.55 -1.78 18.31
C TYR A 94 -4.82 -1.68 19.13
N GLU A 95 -5.36 -0.46 19.32
CA GLU A 95 -6.61 -0.27 20.04
C GLU A 95 -7.76 -1.05 19.38
N ILE A 96 -7.88 -0.96 18.06
CA ILE A 96 -8.94 -1.63 17.30
C ILE A 96 -8.79 -3.16 17.36
N ILE A 97 -7.57 -3.68 17.20
CA ILE A 97 -7.30 -5.13 17.28
C ILE A 97 -7.64 -5.67 18.68
N ASN A 98 -7.22 -4.97 19.74
CA ASN A 98 -7.54 -5.37 21.11
C ASN A 98 -9.05 -5.37 21.37
N LEU A 99 -9.77 -4.32 20.92
CA LEU A 99 -11.23 -4.27 21.03
C LEU A 99 -11.91 -5.44 20.31
N LYS A 100 -11.42 -5.84 19.14
CA LYS A 100 -11.95 -6.99 18.39
C LYS A 100 -11.79 -8.29 19.19
N GLN A 101 -10.68 -8.47 19.89
CA GLN A 101 -10.44 -9.63 20.74
C GLN A 101 -11.31 -9.64 22.01
N GLU A 102 -11.63 -8.47 22.58
CA GLU A 102 -12.51 -8.37 23.75
C GLU A 102 -13.99 -8.67 23.44
N VAL A 103 -14.40 -8.46 22.19
CA VAL A 103 -15.80 -8.63 21.72
C VAL A 103 -16.02 -9.98 21.02
N SER A 104 -14.96 -10.74 20.73
CA SER A 104 -15.00 -12.08 20.12
C SER A 104 -15.15 -13.20 21.14
#